data_AF-A0A9W9JVF8-F1
#
_entry.id   AF-A0A9W9JVF8-F1
#
_cell.length_a   1.000
_cell.length_b   1.000
_cell.length_c   1.000
_cell.angle_alpha   90.00
_cell.angle_beta   90.00
_cell.angle_gamma   90.00
#
_symmetry.space_group_name_H-M   'P 1'
#
loop_
_entity.id
_entity.type
_entity.pdbx_description
1 polymer ?
#
loop_
_entity_poly.entity_id
_entity_poly.type
_entity_poly.pdbx_seq_one_letter_code
_entity_poly.pdbx_strand_id
1 'polypeptide(L)'
;MASLRASPFPRRALASYFQSVRLQPTPLNTATLLPRIQPTRSPRTCSSASIRPYHSTLHPRLPEHEYTNSQTAILTAALHHIPAHGFTLEALTLGARDAGFLDVSVQLLPRAEFDLILFWLASRRGILRSRVEEAALFTKRAAGSGRDPASLSVEEKTKILIAERLRMNTEIKAHWQDALAQMSLLGNIPISLSELHALSNDILSLAGDSSVDGSWYTRRMAVSAIYASAEVVMTRDPTPDLSETIAFVDRRFEDKLVLKEKFEGVGQCVSFWGNTAVGVGRSWGMKI
;
A
#
# COMPACT_ATOMS: atom_id res chain seq x y z
N MET A 1 32.08 -62.01 -15.09
CA MET A 1 31.14 -62.54 -16.10
C MET A 1 29.72 -62.14 -15.71
N ALA A 2 28.98 -61.49 -16.63
CA ALA A 2 27.57 -61.04 -16.62
C ALA A 2 27.51 -59.55 -17.04
N SER A 3 27.52 -59.23 -18.34
CA SER A 3 26.41 -59.19 -19.31
C SER A 3 25.50 -57.94 -19.24
N LEU A 4 25.78 -57.05 -20.19
CA LEU A 4 25.03 -55.96 -20.83
C LEU A 4 23.48 -55.94 -20.70
N ARG A 5 22.91 -54.73 -20.50
CA ARG A 5 21.79 -54.24 -21.33
C ARG A 5 21.67 -52.72 -21.34
N ALA A 6 21.52 -52.19 -22.55
CA ALA A 6 21.52 -50.78 -22.92
C ALA A 6 20.11 -50.17 -22.92
N SER A 7 20.05 -48.86 -22.69
CA SER A 7 18.91 -47.94 -22.85
C SER A 7 18.75 -47.45 -24.30
N PRO A 8 17.52 -47.24 -24.82
CA PRO A 8 17.32 -46.52 -26.07
C PRO A 8 16.69 -45.13 -25.89
N PHE A 9 17.27 -44.16 -26.60
CA PHE A 9 16.69 -42.85 -26.94
C PHE A 9 15.48 -42.97 -27.90
N PRO A 10 14.58 -41.98 -27.97
CA PRO A 10 13.75 -41.77 -29.14
C PRO A 10 14.13 -40.52 -29.96
N ARG A 11 14.14 -40.70 -31.29
CA ARG A 11 14.32 -39.69 -32.36
C ARG A 11 12.98 -39.15 -32.87
N ARG A 12 13.03 -37.92 -33.41
CA ARG A 12 12.04 -37.14 -34.18
C ARG A 12 11.23 -37.90 -35.25
N ALA A 13 10.03 -37.37 -35.54
CA ALA A 13 9.49 -37.29 -36.90
C ALA A 13 8.64 -36.01 -37.09
N LEU A 14 8.79 -35.38 -38.26
CA LEU A 14 8.10 -34.20 -38.77
C LEU A 14 6.85 -34.63 -39.56
N ALA A 15 5.79 -33.82 -39.55
CA ALA A 15 4.81 -33.80 -40.63
C ALA A 15 4.16 -32.41 -40.76
N SER A 16 4.40 -31.80 -41.91
CA SER A 16 3.77 -30.60 -42.45
C SER A 16 2.40 -30.91 -43.04
N TYR A 17 1.42 -30.03 -42.88
CA TYR A 17 0.28 -29.96 -43.80
C TYR A 17 -0.12 -28.49 -44.03
N PHE A 18 0.01 -28.08 -45.30
CA PHE A 18 -0.55 -26.87 -45.87
C PHE A 18 -2.02 -27.13 -46.24
N GLN A 19 -2.92 -26.17 -46.01
CA GLN A 19 -3.95 -25.86 -46.99
C GLN A 19 -4.57 -24.47 -46.75
N SER A 20 -4.46 -23.66 -47.78
CA SER A 20 -5.15 -22.39 -48.04
C SER A 20 -6.60 -22.65 -48.47
N VAL A 21 -7.48 -21.63 -48.38
CA VAL A 21 -8.29 -21.09 -49.49
C VAL A 21 -9.37 -20.09 -49.01
N ARG A 22 -9.28 -18.88 -49.60
CA ARG A 22 -10.25 -17.85 -50.05
C ARG A 22 -11.48 -17.43 -49.25
N LEU A 23 -11.65 -16.10 -49.25
CA LEU A 23 -12.83 -15.32 -48.89
C LEU A 23 -13.63 -14.86 -50.13
N GLN A 24 -14.90 -14.50 -49.86
CA GLN A 24 -15.87 -13.61 -50.57
C GLN A 24 -16.82 -14.23 -51.63
N PRO A 25 -17.97 -13.57 -51.96
CA PRO A 25 -19.02 -12.96 -51.10
C PRO A 25 -20.50 -13.15 -51.65
N THR A 26 -21.52 -12.83 -50.81
CA THR A 26 -22.93 -12.29 -51.04
C THR A 26 -23.74 -12.61 -52.33
N PRO A 27 -25.12 -12.71 -52.35
CA PRO A 27 -26.06 -11.68 -51.83
C PRO A 27 -27.53 -12.09 -51.42
N LEU A 28 -28.23 -11.08 -50.85
CA LEU A 28 -29.67 -10.71 -50.80
C LEU A 28 -30.77 -11.74 -51.21
N ASN A 29 -31.82 -11.95 -50.39
CA ASN A 29 -33.12 -11.22 -50.46
C ASN A 29 -34.31 -11.88 -49.67
N THR A 30 -35.13 -11.01 -49.08
CA THR A 30 -36.61 -10.99 -48.93
C THR A 30 -37.44 -12.10 -48.24
N ALA A 31 -37.94 -11.71 -47.06
CA ALA A 31 -39.27 -11.86 -46.43
C ALA A 31 -40.18 -13.11 -46.66
N THR A 32 -40.65 -13.68 -45.54
CA THR A 32 -42.03 -14.18 -45.43
C THR A 32 -42.53 -13.99 -43.98
N LEU A 33 -43.69 -13.34 -43.84
CA LEU A 33 -44.42 -13.11 -42.58
C LEU A 33 -45.12 -14.40 -42.11
N LEU A 34 -45.33 -14.54 -40.79
CA LEU A 34 -46.48 -15.13 -40.06
C LEU A 34 -46.06 -15.47 -38.60
N PRO A 35 -46.98 -15.67 -37.63
CA PRO A 35 -47.96 -14.75 -37.08
C PRO A 35 -47.71 -14.45 -35.57
N ARG A 36 -48.43 -13.44 -35.08
CA ARG A 36 -48.43 -12.87 -33.73
C ARG A 36 -48.78 -13.90 -32.63
N ILE A 37 -47.84 -14.18 -31.74
CA ILE A 37 -48.07 -14.91 -30.49
C ILE A 37 -47.98 -13.89 -29.33
N GLN A 38 -49.06 -13.76 -28.56
CA GLN A 38 -49.10 -12.95 -27.34
C GLN A 38 -48.26 -13.63 -26.25
N PRO A 39 -47.28 -12.95 -25.63
CA PRO A 39 -46.58 -13.51 -24.48
C PRO A 39 -47.45 -13.35 -23.22
N THR A 40 -47.84 -14.47 -22.65
CA THR A 40 -48.38 -14.58 -21.30
C THR A 40 -47.34 -14.06 -20.29
N ARG A 41 -47.75 -13.09 -19.47
CA ARG A 41 -46.91 -12.43 -18.47
C ARG A 41 -46.73 -13.37 -17.26
N SER A 42 -45.61 -14.07 -17.21
CA SER A 42 -45.15 -14.78 -16.03
C SER A 42 -44.67 -13.80 -14.95
N PRO A 43 -44.94 -14.06 -13.65
CA PRO A 43 -44.53 -13.18 -12.57
C PRO A 43 -43.01 -13.21 -12.41
N ARG A 44 -42.39 -12.01 -12.40
CA ARG A 44 -40.95 -11.84 -12.20
C ARG A 44 -40.59 -12.35 -10.80
N THR A 45 -39.83 -13.44 -10.76
CA THR A 45 -39.03 -13.77 -9.57
C THR A 45 -38.07 -12.62 -9.33
N CYS A 46 -38.21 -11.95 -8.19
CA CYS A 46 -37.27 -10.95 -7.71
C CYS A 46 -35.91 -11.62 -7.53
N SER A 47 -35.01 -11.43 -8.50
CA SER A 47 -33.60 -11.78 -8.35
C SER A 47 -33.07 -10.98 -7.16
N SER A 48 -32.56 -11.67 -6.14
CA SER A 48 -31.90 -11.02 -5.01
C SER A 48 -30.86 -10.06 -5.56
N ALA A 49 -30.91 -8.79 -5.17
CA ALA A 49 -29.91 -7.82 -5.55
C ALA A 49 -28.53 -8.33 -5.09
N SER A 50 -27.76 -8.88 -6.02
CA SER A 50 -26.35 -9.16 -5.81
C SER A 50 -25.72 -7.81 -5.51
N ILE A 51 -25.38 -7.59 -4.25
CA ILE A 51 -24.56 -6.46 -3.83
C ILE A 51 -23.25 -6.64 -4.60
N ARG A 52 -23.08 -5.85 -5.66
CA ARG A 52 -21.81 -5.80 -6.38
C ARG A 52 -20.82 -5.18 -5.41
N PRO A 53 -19.78 -5.90 -4.95
CA PRO A 53 -18.71 -5.24 -4.22
C PRO A 53 -18.16 -4.14 -5.12
N TYR A 54 -17.98 -2.94 -4.56
CA TYR A 54 -17.40 -1.80 -5.27
C TYR A 54 -15.95 -2.07 -5.71
N HIS A 55 -15.33 -3.11 -5.14
CA HIS A 55 -14.03 -3.60 -5.52
C HIS A 55 -14.14 -4.69 -6.58
N SER A 56 -13.46 -4.47 -7.70
CA SER A 56 -13.25 -5.50 -8.71
C SER A 56 -12.32 -6.57 -8.12
N THR A 57 -12.67 -7.85 -8.21
CA THR A 57 -11.71 -8.94 -7.91
C THR A 57 -10.53 -8.96 -8.89
N LEU A 58 -10.61 -8.16 -9.96
CA LEU A 58 -9.57 -7.90 -10.95
C LEU A 58 -8.90 -6.53 -10.69
N HIS A 59 -8.69 -6.15 -9.44
CA HIS A 59 -7.61 -5.20 -9.19
C HIS A 59 -6.31 -5.92 -9.56
N PRO A 60 -5.51 -5.41 -10.52
CA PRO A 60 -4.16 -5.93 -10.71
C PRO A 60 -3.51 -5.94 -9.34
N ARG A 61 -2.93 -7.07 -8.95
CA ARG A 61 -2.13 -7.12 -7.73
C ARG A 61 -1.12 -5.99 -7.85
N LEU A 62 -1.09 -5.10 -6.85
CA LEU A 62 0.00 -4.14 -6.74
C LEU A 62 1.29 -4.94 -6.91
N PRO A 63 2.26 -4.48 -7.71
CA PRO A 63 3.48 -5.22 -7.93
C PRO A 63 4.01 -5.62 -6.56
N GLU A 64 4.00 -6.92 -6.29
CA GLU A 64 4.50 -7.42 -5.02
C GLU A 64 5.95 -6.94 -4.98
N HIS A 65 6.38 -6.38 -3.85
CA HIS A 65 7.80 -6.13 -3.60
C HIS A 65 8.50 -7.49 -3.42
N GLU A 66 8.36 -8.37 -4.41
CA GLU A 66 8.91 -9.70 -4.47
C GLU A 66 10.38 -9.56 -4.85
N TYR A 67 11.17 -9.28 -3.82
CA TYR A 67 12.58 -9.58 -3.88
C TYR A 67 12.75 -11.08 -4.08
N THR A 68 13.61 -11.46 -5.02
CA THR A 68 14.05 -12.84 -5.15
C THR A 68 14.66 -13.34 -3.83
N ASN A 69 14.72 -14.65 -3.63
CA ASN A 69 15.31 -15.23 -2.42
C ASN A 69 16.73 -14.70 -2.15
N SER A 70 17.53 -14.53 -3.21
CA SER A 70 18.88 -13.97 -3.12
C SER A 70 18.88 -12.49 -2.72
N GLN A 71 18.03 -11.67 -3.35
CA GLN A 71 17.89 -10.25 -2.98
C GLN A 71 17.43 -10.10 -1.52
N THR A 72 16.45 -10.91 -1.09
CA THR A 72 15.95 -10.92 0.29
C THR A 72 17.03 -11.31 1.28
N ALA A 73 17.85 -12.32 0.97
CA ALA A 73 18.95 -12.74 1.83
C ALA A 73 20.00 -11.62 2.00
N ILE A 74 20.38 -10.96 0.91
CA ILE A 74 21.33 -9.82 0.93
C ILE A 74 20.74 -8.66 1.74
N LEU A 75 19.50 -8.27 1.46
CA LEU A 75 18.84 -7.14 2.13
C LEU A 75 18.64 -7.41 3.63
N THR A 76 18.27 -8.64 4.00
CA THR A 76 18.11 -9.04 5.40
C THR A 76 19.43 -8.95 6.16
N ALA A 77 20.53 -9.45 5.58
CA ALA A 77 21.85 -9.34 6.17
C ALA A 77 22.31 -7.88 6.27
N ALA A 78 22.04 -7.07 5.24
CA ALA A 78 22.39 -5.65 5.21
C ALA A 78 21.70 -4.84 6.32
N LEU A 79 20.52 -5.25 6.81
CA LEU A 79 19.82 -4.56 7.90
C LEU A 79 20.66 -4.42 9.17
N HIS A 80 21.54 -5.38 9.45
CA HIS A 80 22.41 -5.38 10.63
C HIS A 80 23.51 -4.30 10.57
N HIS A 81 23.86 -3.84 9.36
CA HIS A 81 24.93 -2.87 9.14
C HIS A 81 24.45 -1.42 9.09
N ILE A 82 23.13 -1.20 9.02
CA ILE A 82 22.53 0.15 8.93
C ILE A 82 22.89 1.04 10.12
N PRO A 83 22.91 0.57 11.39
CA PRO A 83 23.27 1.44 12.51
C PRO A 83 24.70 1.99 12.45
N ALA A 84 25.61 1.30 11.76
CA ALA A 84 27.01 1.70 11.63
C ALA A 84 27.31 2.46 10.33
N HIS A 85 26.75 2.03 9.21
CA HIS A 85 27.06 2.54 7.87
C HIS A 85 25.93 3.33 7.21
N GLY A 86 24.74 3.35 7.81
CA GLY A 86 23.54 3.97 7.24
C GLY A 86 22.99 3.23 6.02
N PHE A 87 22.15 3.92 5.24
CA PHE A 87 21.54 3.40 4.01
C PHE A 87 22.47 3.62 2.80
N THR A 88 23.63 2.98 2.83
CA THR A 88 24.69 3.16 1.85
C THR A 88 24.98 1.88 1.06
N LEU A 89 25.69 2.03 -0.06
CA LEU A 89 26.18 0.88 -0.84
C LEU A 89 27.10 -0.02 0.00
N GLU A 90 27.85 0.55 0.95
CA GLU A 90 28.74 -0.20 1.84
C GLU A 90 27.95 -1.17 2.74
N ALA A 91 26.80 -0.74 3.28
CA ALA A 91 25.94 -1.64 4.06
C ALA A 91 25.44 -2.83 3.22
N LEU A 92 25.17 -2.60 1.92
CA LEU A 92 24.76 -3.65 0.98
C LEU A 92 25.89 -4.61 0.62
N THR A 93 27.11 -4.13 0.40
CA THR A 93 28.25 -5.00 0.11
C THR A 93 28.62 -5.86 1.31
N LEU A 94 28.59 -5.30 2.52
CA LEU A 94 28.76 -6.06 3.77
C LEU A 94 27.65 -7.10 3.95
N GLY A 95 26.39 -6.72 3.74
CA GLY A 95 25.27 -7.67 3.78
C GLY A 95 25.38 -8.79 2.74
N ALA A 96 25.87 -8.49 1.54
CA ALA A 96 26.12 -9.50 0.51
C ALA A 96 27.20 -10.50 0.95
N ARG A 97 28.31 -10.02 1.53
CA ARG A 97 29.38 -10.87 2.08
C ARG A 97 28.88 -11.77 3.20
N ASP A 98 28.09 -11.22 4.13
CA ASP A 98 27.52 -11.98 5.26
C ASP A 98 26.54 -13.07 4.80
N ALA A 99 25.79 -12.80 3.72
CA ALA A 99 24.91 -13.78 3.09
C ALA A 99 25.65 -14.79 2.20
N GLY A 100 26.98 -14.70 2.07
CA GLY A 100 27.81 -15.62 1.28
C GLY A 100 27.82 -15.32 -0.22
N PHE A 101 27.41 -14.12 -0.63
CA PHE A 101 27.45 -13.65 -2.01
C PHE A 101 28.71 -12.80 -2.29
N LEU A 102 28.97 -12.57 -3.57
CA LEU A 102 30.06 -11.69 -4.02
C LEU A 102 29.61 -10.22 -3.93
N ASP A 103 30.56 -9.29 -3.78
CA ASP A 103 30.27 -7.84 -3.74
C ASP A 103 29.49 -7.35 -4.97
N VAL A 104 29.75 -7.98 -6.13
CA VAL A 104 29.06 -7.68 -7.41
C VAL A 104 27.57 -8.01 -7.36
N SER A 105 27.13 -8.88 -6.45
CA SER A 105 25.72 -9.27 -6.30
C SER A 105 24.81 -8.12 -5.87
N VAL A 106 25.35 -7.01 -5.39
CA VAL A 106 24.56 -5.79 -5.13
C VAL A 106 23.91 -5.23 -6.41
N GLN A 107 24.47 -5.53 -7.59
CA GLN A 107 23.87 -5.18 -8.90
C GLN A 107 22.53 -5.90 -9.16
N LEU A 108 22.18 -6.92 -8.37
CA LEU A 108 20.87 -7.55 -8.43
C LEU A 108 19.76 -6.59 -7.96
N LEU A 109 20.10 -5.57 -7.16
CA LEU A 109 19.14 -4.58 -6.65
C LEU A 109 19.03 -3.43 -7.66
N PRO A 110 17.89 -3.28 -8.36
CA PRO A 110 17.75 -2.28 -9.42
C PRO A 110 17.92 -0.84 -8.94
N ARG A 111 17.65 -0.56 -7.66
CA ARG A 111 17.75 0.79 -7.07
C ARG A 111 18.75 0.85 -5.90
N ALA A 112 19.58 -0.18 -5.74
CA ALA A 112 20.63 -0.28 -4.72
C ALA A 112 20.17 0.21 -3.33
N GLU A 113 20.66 1.35 -2.86
CA GLU A 113 20.40 1.90 -1.52
C GLU A 113 18.91 2.19 -1.28
N PHE A 114 18.17 2.58 -2.31
CA PHE A 114 16.75 2.84 -2.15
C PHE A 114 15.95 1.54 -1.92
N ASP A 115 16.37 0.42 -2.51
CA ASP A 115 15.74 -0.88 -2.23
C ASP A 115 15.99 -1.31 -0.77
N LEU A 116 17.13 -0.94 -0.18
CA LEU A 116 17.39 -1.15 1.25
C LEU A 116 16.43 -0.34 2.13
N ILE A 117 16.15 0.92 1.78
CA ILE A 117 15.18 1.76 2.47
C ILE A 117 13.77 1.16 2.37
N LEU A 118 13.36 0.74 1.17
CA LEU A 118 12.05 0.11 0.96
C LEU A 118 11.92 -1.19 1.78
N PHE A 119 12.96 -2.01 1.79
CA PHE A 119 13.00 -3.25 2.56
C PHE A 119 12.93 -2.98 4.08
N TRP A 120 13.60 -1.93 4.57
CA TRP A 120 13.45 -1.47 5.95
C TRP A 120 12.01 -1.06 6.28
N LEU A 121 11.39 -0.23 5.43
CA LEU A 121 10.01 0.23 5.64
C LEU A 121 9.02 -0.96 5.68
N ALA A 122 9.13 -1.88 4.72
CA ALA A 122 8.28 -3.06 4.63
C ALA A 122 8.49 -4.03 5.80
N SER A 123 9.74 -4.32 6.18
CA SER A 123 10.04 -5.22 7.31
C SER A 123 9.52 -4.68 8.64
N ARG A 124 9.70 -3.39 8.93
CA ARG A 124 9.16 -2.75 10.15
C ARG A 124 7.63 -2.73 10.17
N ARG A 125 6.98 -2.58 9.01
CA ARG A 125 5.52 -2.69 8.87
C ARG A 125 5.03 -4.12 9.17
N GLY A 126 5.76 -5.14 8.69
CA GLY A 126 5.50 -6.54 9.03
C GLY A 126 5.62 -6.81 10.53
N ILE A 127 6.71 -6.35 11.16
CA ILE A 127 6.92 -6.50 12.61
C ILE A 127 5.81 -5.81 13.42
N LEU A 128 5.37 -4.62 12.99
CA LEU A 128 4.25 -3.92 13.62
C LEU A 128 2.97 -4.76 13.60
N ARG A 129 2.66 -5.38 12.45
CA ARG A 129 1.49 -6.27 12.32
C ARG A 129 1.59 -7.46 13.27
N SER A 130 2.74 -8.16 13.30
CA SER A 130 2.95 -9.31 14.19
C SER A 130 2.78 -8.92 15.67
N ARG A 131 3.34 -7.77 16.10
CA ARG A 131 3.19 -7.29 17.48
C ARG A 131 1.73 -6.98 17.88
N VAL A 132 0.90 -6.60 16.91
CA VAL A 132 -0.54 -6.37 17.14
C VAL A 132 -1.32 -7.67 17.19
N GLU A 133 -1.03 -8.61 16.28
CA GLU A 133 -1.67 -9.93 16.22
C GLU A 133 -1.40 -10.76 17.49
N GLU A 134 -0.21 -10.64 18.07
CA GLU A 134 0.14 -11.24 19.35
C GLU A 134 -0.62 -10.61 20.54
N ALA A 135 -1.49 -9.61 20.31
CA ALA A 135 -2.24 -8.81 21.28
C ALA A 135 -1.40 -8.19 22.42
N ALA A 136 -0.07 -8.28 22.33
CA ALA A 136 0.86 -7.88 23.36
C ALA A 136 0.90 -6.35 23.52
N LEU A 137 0.82 -5.61 22.40
CA LEU A 137 0.91 -4.14 22.42
C LEU A 137 -0.25 -3.49 23.16
N PHE A 138 -1.49 -3.80 22.77
CA PHE A 138 -2.67 -3.19 23.39
C PHE A 138 -2.84 -3.65 24.83
N THR A 139 -2.57 -4.92 25.14
CA THR A 139 -2.66 -5.45 26.51
C THR A 139 -1.63 -4.79 27.43
N LYS A 140 -0.37 -4.68 27.00
CA LYS A 140 0.69 -4.01 27.77
C LYS A 140 0.36 -2.55 28.06
N ARG A 141 -0.18 -1.83 27.06
CA ARG A 141 -0.54 -0.42 27.22
C ARG A 141 -1.79 -0.24 28.09
N ALA A 142 -2.79 -1.10 27.92
CA ALA A 142 -4.02 -1.06 28.70
C ALA A 142 -3.78 -1.40 30.18
N ALA A 143 -2.90 -2.38 30.45
CA ALA A 143 -2.44 -2.70 31.81
C ALA A 143 -1.75 -1.51 32.49
N GLY A 144 -0.93 -0.74 31.77
CA GLY A 144 -0.31 0.48 32.30
C GLY A 144 -1.29 1.60 32.65
N SER A 145 -2.50 1.57 32.08
CA SER A 145 -3.57 2.56 32.35
C SER A 145 -4.72 2.00 33.20
N GLY A 146 -4.64 0.73 33.64
CA GLY A 146 -5.71 0.04 34.37
C GLY A 146 -7.02 -0.13 33.58
N ARG A 147 -6.97 -0.10 32.25
CA ARG A 147 -8.14 -0.28 31.37
C ARG A 147 -8.07 -1.62 30.64
N ASP A 148 -9.21 -2.04 30.11
CA ASP A 148 -9.25 -3.19 29.20
C ASP A 148 -8.77 -2.80 27.80
N PRO A 149 -8.01 -3.66 27.10
CA PRO A 149 -7.53 -3.38 25.74
C PRO A 149 -8.68 -3.18 24.73
N ALA A 150 -9.85 -3.79 25.00
CA ALA A 150 -11.06 -3.63 24.20
C ALA A 150 -11.70 -2.24 24.35
N SER A 151 -11.50 -1.56 25.48
CA SER A 151 -12.09 -0.24 25.77
C SER A 151 -11.36 0.93 25.08
N LEU A 152 -10.20 0.69 24.47
CA LEU A 152 -9.44 1.72 23.79
C LEU A 152 -10.15 2.17 22.51
N SER A 153 -10.27 3.48 22.34
CA SER A 153 -10.81 4.10 21.13
C SER A 153 -9.91 3.82 19.92
N VAL A 154 -10.48 3.86 18.70
CA VAL A 154 -9.73 3.70 17.46
C VAL A 154 -8.60 4.74 17.35
N GLU A 155 -8.84 5.95 17.82
CA GLU A 155 -7.84 7.02 17.83
C GLU A 155 -6.69 6.72 18.80
N GLU A 156 -6.98 6.31 20.04
CA GLU A 156 -5.95 5.91 21.00
C GLU A 156 -5.10 4.74 20.46
N LYS A 157 -5.75 3.75 19.83
CA LYS A 157 -5.04 2.64 19.16
C LYS A 157 -4.14 3.15 18.04
N THR A 158 -4.64 4.08 17.22
CA THR A 158 -3.86 4.69 16.13
C THR A 158 -2.63 5.43 16.67
N LYS A 159 -2.77 6.22 17.74
CA LYS A 159 -1.67 6.92 18.41
C LYS A 159 -0.61 5.94 18.91
N ILE A 160 -1.04 4.85 19.58
CA ILE A 160 -0.15 3.79 20.07
C ILE A 160 0.63 3.16 18.92
N LEU A 161 -0.03 2.83 17.81
CA LEU A 161 0.61 2.21 16.65
C LEU A 161 1.62 3.13 15.97
N ILE A 162 1.30 4.43 15.83
CA ILE A 162 2.23 5.42 15.29
C ILE A 162 3.46 5.56 16.19
N ALA A 163 3.27 5.70 17.50
CA ALA A 163 4.36 5.81 18.46
C ALA A 163 5.25 4.56 18.42
N GLU A 164 4.66 3.38 18.37
CA GLU A 164 5.39 2.12 18.27
C GLU A 164 6.19 2.02 16.98
N ARG A 165 5.62 2.43 15.84
CA ARG A 165 6.32 2.44 14.57
C ARG A 165 7.51 3.40 14.58
N LEU A 166 7.37 4.58 15.19
CA LEU A 166 8.45 5.56 15.33
C LEU A 166 9.58 5.03 16.23
N ARG A 167 9.24 4.34 17.32
CA ARG A 167 10.23 3.69 18.21
C ARG A 167 11.11 2.68 17.48
N MET A 168 10.58 1.99 16.47
CA MET A 168 11.38 1.05 15.67
C MET A 168 12.50 1.71 14.86
N ASN A 169 12.47 3.04 14.67
CA ASN A 169 13.52 3.77 13.96
C ASN A 169 14.58 4.39 14.92
N THR A 170 14.50 4.12 16.23
CA THR A 170 15.42 4.70 17.22
C THR A 170 16.88 4.32 16.98
N GLU A 171 17.15 3.08 16.60
CA GLU A 171 18.50 2.54 16.33
C GLU A 171 19.19 3.22 15.13
N ILE A 172 18.41 3.67 14.16
CA ILE A 172 18.90 4.22 12.88
C ILE A 172 18.67 5.72 12.75
N LYS A 173 18.30 6.39 13.85
CA LYS A 173 17.89 7.80 13.86
C LYS A 173 18.95 8.72 13.24
N ALA A 174 20.24 8.43 13.48
CA ALA A 174 21.35 9.22 12.94
C ALA A 174 21.38 9.25 11.41
N HIS A 175 21.03 8.13 10.76
CA HIS A 175 21.03 7.97 9.31
C HIS A 175 19.64 8.16 8.69
N TRP A 176 18.62 8.44 9.50
CA TRP A 176 17.24 8.55 9.01
C TRP A 176 17.02 9.81 8.17
N GLN A 177 17.74 10.89 8.44
CA GLN A 177 17.68 12.10 7.61
C GLN A 177 18.15 11.83 6.19
N ASP A 178 19.22 11.05 6.03
CA ASP A 178 19.75 10.67 4.71
C ASP A 178 18.75 9.77 3.95
N ALA A 179 18.10 8.83 4.66
CA ALA A 179 17.04 8.01 4.08
C ALA A 179 15.85 8.85 3.60
N LEU A 180 15.40 9.82 4.40
CA LEU A 180 14.34 10.75 4.01
C LEU A 180 14.74 11.62 2.80
N ALA A 181 16.00 12.03 2.72
CA ALA A 181 16.52 12.76 1.56
C ALA A 181 16.46 11.89 0.29
N GLN A 182 16.88 10.62 0.37
CA GLN A 182 16.82 9.67 -0.73
C GLN A 182 15.37 9.39 -1.18
N MET A 183 14.44 9.27 -0.22
CA MET A 183 13.01 9.12 -0.49
C MET A 183 12.38 10.35 -1.16
N SER A 184 12.96 11.53 -0.95
CA SER A 184 12.50 12.82 -1.48
C SER A 184 13.00 13.11 -2.90
N LEU A 185 13.85 12.26 -3.48
CA LEU A 185 14.22 12.35 -4.89
C LEU A 185 12.99 12.14 -5.78
N LEU A 186 12.81 12.97 -6.81
CA LEU A 186 11.61 12.97 -7.65
C LEU A 186 11.24 11.59 -8.23
N GLY A 187 12.22 10.77 -8.58
CA GLY A 187 11.99 9.40 -9.09
C GLY A 187 11.51 8.41 -8.02
N ASN A 188 11.84 8.67 -6.75
CA ASN A 188 11.54 7.81 -5.61
C ASN A 188 10.24 8.20 -4.90
N ILE A 189 9.82 9.47 -4.97
CA ILE A 189 8.61 9.99 -4.31
C ILE A 189 7.37 9.12 -4.50
N PRO A 190 6.99 8.67 -5.71
CA PRO A 190 5.77 7.88 -5.89
C PRO A 190 5.77 6.58 -5.08
N ILE A 191 6.95 5.94 -4.98
CA ILE A 191 7.13 4.66 -4.29
C ILE A 191 7.20 4.87 -2.77
N SER A 192 7.91 5.92 -2.34
CA SER A 192 7.92 6.36 -0.94
C SER A 192 6.51 6.69 -0.43
N LEU A 193 5.70 7.36 -1.26
CA LEU A 193 4.31 7.68 -0.93
C LEU A 193 3.41 6.44 -0.93
N SER A 194 3.63 5.47 -1.83
CA SER A 194 2.87 4.22 -1.79
C SER A 194 3.15 3.42 -0.53
N GLU A 195 4.41 3.36 -0.07
CA GLU A 195 4.75 2.74 1.21
C GLU A 195 4.14 3.49 2.40
N LEU A 196 4.17 4.82 2.39
CA LEU A 196 3.53 5.63 3.43
C LEU A 196 2.00 5.43 3.46
N HIS A 197 1.38 5.26 2.30
CA HIS A 197 -0.05 4.95 2.19
C HIS A 197 -0.35 3.52 2.68
N ALA A 198 0.47 2.54 2.32
CA ALA A 198 0.33 1.17 2.80
C ALA A 198 0.45 1.11 4.33
N LEU A 199 1.39 1.86 4.91
CA LEU A 199 1.55 2.00 6.36
C LEU A 199 0.31 2.61 7.03
N SER A 200 -0.22 3.72 6.50
CA SER A 200 -1.40 4.36 7.11
C SER A 200 -2.65 3.48 7.01
N ASN A 201 -2.79 2.74 5.89
CA ASN A 201 -3.84 1.75 5.73
C ASN A 201 -3.70 0.60 6.75
N ASP A 202 -2.50 0.06 6.92
CA ASP A 202 -2.22 -1.01 7.90
C ASP A 202 -2.50 -0.52 9.33
N ILE A 203 -2.05 0.68 9.71
CA ILE A 203 -2.30 1.24 11.04
C ILE A 203 -3.81 1.37 11.32
N LEU A 204 -4.58 1.92 10.37
CA LEU A 204 -6.03 2.08 10.55
C LEU A 204 -6.76 0.74 10.59
N SER A 205 -6.35 -0.21 9.76
CA SER A 205 -6.89 -1.57 9.78
C SER A 205 -6.62 -2.26 11.12
N LEU A 206 -5.40 -2.14 11.65
CA LEU A 206 -5.00 -2.71 12.94
C LEU A 206 -5.66 -2.00 14.13
N ALA A 207 -5.98 -0.72 13.99
CA ALA A 207 -6.77 0.03 14.98
C ALA A 207 -8.26 -0.36 14.99
N GLY A 208 -8.74 -1.08 13.95
CA GLY A 208 -10.14 -1.48 13.81
C GLY A 208 -11.03 -0.40 13.17
N ASP A 209 -10.46 0.48 12.33
CA ASP A 209 -11.24 1.49 11.62
C ASP A 209 -12.14 0.85 10.55
N SER A 210 -13.46 0.95 10.74
CA SER A 210 -14.48 0.43 9.81
C SER A 210 -15.06 1.53 8.91
N SER A 211 -14.34 2.63 8.68
CA SER A 211 -14.80 3.72 7.81
C SER A 211 -14.94 3.24 6.36
N VAL A 212 -16.03 3.60 5.67
CA VAL A 212 -16.29 3.18 4.27
C VAL A 212 -16.63 4.36 3.33
N ASP A 213 -16.99 5.51 3.90
CA ASP A 213 -17.40 6.72 3.15
C ASP A 213 -16.20 7.61 2.78
N GLY A 214 -16.44 8.86 2.37
CA GLY A 214 -15.37 9.84 2.12
C GLY A 214 -14.38 10.03 3.30
N SER A 215 -14.82 9.69 4.52
CA SER A 215 -13.96 9.64 5.70
C SER A 215 -12.82 8.61 5.59
N TRP A 216 -12.97 7.54 4.79
CA TRP A 216 -11.93 6.53 4.51
C TRP A 216 -10.66 7.15 3.93
N TYR A 217 -10.82 8.07 2.97
CA TYR A 217 -9.71 8.77 2.32
C TYR A 217 -9.11 9.80 3.27
N THR A 218 -9.95 10.60 3.90
CA THR A 218 -9.50 11.67 4.81
C THR A 218 -8.73 11.11 6.00
N ARG A 219 -9.17 9.99 6.60
CA ARG A 219 -8.47 9.33 7.71
C ARG A 219 -7.09 8.81 7.29
N ARG A 220 -6.97 8.15 6.13
CA ARG A 220 -5.67 7.66 5.61
C ARG A 220 -4.70 8.80 5.31
N MET A 221 -5.17 9.82 4.60
CA MET A 221 -4.38 11.02 4.32
C MET A 221 -3.95 11.70 5.63
N ALA A 222 -4.84 11.75 6.61
CA ALA A 222 -4.53 12.30 7.91
C ALA A 222 -3.44 11.49 8.64
N VAL A 223 -3.59 10.18 8.75
CA VAL A 223 -2.59 9.34 9.43
C VAL A 223 -1.24 9.42 8.71
N SER A 224 -1.22 9.34 7.38
CA SER A 224 0.01 9.52 6.59
C SER A 224 0.68 10.86 6.86
N ALA A 225 -0.08 11.97 6.88
CA ALA A 225 0.47 13.29 7.14
C ALA A 225 1.01 13.46 8.57
N ILE A 226 0.31 12.91 9.58
CA ILE A 226 0.80 12.91 10.96
C ILE A 226 2.12 12.16 11.03
N TYR A 227 2.12 10.93 10.52
CA TYR A 227 3.29 10.06 10.57
C TYR A 227 4.49 10.69 9.87
N ALA A 228 4.34 11.16 8.63
CA ALA A 228 5.42 11.81 7.89
C ALA A 228 5.95 13.05 8.61
N SER A 229 5.07 13.88 9.19
CA SER A 229 5.51 15.05 9.96
C SER A 229 6.23 14.67 11.26
N ALA A 230 5.80 13.57 11.91
CA ALA A 230 6.41 13.07 13.12
C ALA A 230 7.79 12.45 12.84
N GLU A 231 7.99 11.77 11.70
CA GLU A 231 9.32 11.27 11.30
C GLU A 231 10.34 12.42 11.17
N VAL A 232 9.95 13.54 10.57
CA VAL A 232 10.83 14.71 10.46
C VAL A 232 11.18 15.28 11.84
N VAL A 233 10.20 15.40 12.74
CA VAL A 233 10.41 15.86 14.13
C VAL A 233 11.33 14.90 14.90
N MET A 234 11.11 13.59 14.74
CA MET A 234 11.90 12.53 15.38
C MET A 234 13.40 12.68 15.12
N THR A 235 13.79 13.12 13.91
CA THR A 235 15.22 13.29 13.58
C THR A 235 15.91 14.36 14.43
N ARG A 236 15.15 15.32 14.97
CA ARG A 236 15.67 16.45 15.76
C ARG A 236 15.48 16.27 17.27
N ASP A 237 14.64 15.32 17.69
CA ASP A 237 14.24 15.12 19.09
C ASP A 237 15.35 14.43 19.91
N PRO A 238 16.04 15.10 20.86
CA PRO A 238 17.10 14.48 21.66
C PRO A 238 16.57 13.70 22.87
N THR A 239 15.25 13.67 23.10
CA THR A 239 14.66 13.11 24.33
C THR A 239 14.66 11.57 24.37
N PRO A 240 14.73 10.96 25.57
CA PRO A 240 14.63 9.52 25.70
C PRO A 240 13.24 9.03 25.27
N ASP A 241 13.19 7.84 24.66
CA ASP A 241 11.97 7.20 24.12
C ASP A 241 11.13 8.10 23.18
N LEU A 242 11.73 9.12 22.57
CA LEU A 242 11.05 10.04 21.65
C LEU A 242 9.85 10.77 22.29
N SER A 243 9.96 11.11 23.57
CA SER A 243 8.86 11.69 24.35
C SER A 243 8.30 12.99 23.73
N GLU A 244 9.16 13.84 23.17
CA GLU A 244 8.74 15.09 22.51
C GLU A 244 8.01 14.79 21.20
N THR A 245 8.51 13.82 20.42
CA THR A 245 7.86 13.36 19.18
C THR A 245 6.48 12.76 19.46
N ILE A 246 6.34 11.97 20.53
CA ILE A 246 5.05 11.38 20.91
C ILE A 246 4.06 12.48 21.33
N ALA A 247 4.51 13.44 22.15
CA ALA A 247 3.68 14.59 22.52
C ALA A 247 3.26 15.42 21.30
N PHE A 248 4.14 15.54 20.29
CA PHE A 248 3.80 16.18 19.02
C PHE A 248 2.72 15.40 18.27
N VAL A 249 2.79 14.08 18.21
CA VAL A 249 1.73 13.24 17.61
C VAL A 249 0.41 13.48 18.31
N ASP A 250 0.38 13.49 19.65
CA ASP A 250 -0.85 13.71 20.43
C ASP A 250 -1.52 15.05 20.09
N ARG A 251 -0.74 16.15 20.08
CA ARG A 251 -1.23 17.48 19.67
C ARG A 251 -1.83 17.47 18.25
N ARG A 252 -1.20 16.74 17.31
CA ARG A 252 -1.68 16.67 15.93
C ARG A 252 -2.97 15.89 15.76
N PHE A 253 -3.28 14.97 16.65
CA PHE A 253 -4.60 14.33 16.67
C PHE A 253 -5.66 15.26 17.25
N GLU A 254 -5.35 16.01 18.31
CA GLU A 254 -6.24 17.04 18.87
C GLU A 254 -6.59 18.12 17.83
N ASP A 255 -5.59 18.62 17.10
CA ASP A 255 -5.78 19.59 16.01
C ASP A 255 -6.69 19.05 14.89
N LYS A 256 -6.65 17.73 14.62
CA LYS A 256 -7.47 17.11 13.58
C LYS A 256 -8.92 16.92 13.95
N LEU A 257 -9.22 16.70 15.22
CA LEU A 257 -10.60 16.71 15.70
C LEU A 257 -11.21 18.09 15.42
N VAL A 258 -10.47 19.16 15.73
CA VAL A 258 -10.87 20.54 15.47
C VAL A 258 -11.01 20.82 13.96
N LEU A 259 -10.08 20.30 13.13
CA LEU A 259 -10.15 20.48 11.68
C LEU A 259 -11.31 19.69 11.05
N LYS A 260 -11.58 18.45 11.48
CA LYS A 260 -12.70 17.66 10.99
C LYS A 260 -14.04 18.33 11.31
N GLU A 261 -14.21 18.83 12.53
CA GLU A 261 -15.40 19.60 12.93
C GLU A 261 -15.55 20.88 12.09
N LYS A 262 -14.45 21.56 11.78
CA LYS A 262 -14.45 22.75 10.91
C LYS A 262 -14.75 22.42 9.45
N PHE A 263 -14.34 21.24 8.97
CA PHE A 263 -14.62 20.77 7.60
C PHE A 263 -16.07 20.32 7.41
N GLU A 264 -16.75 19.84 8.46
CA GLU A 264 -18.21 19.61 8.42
C GLU A 264 -19.00 20.94 8.28
N GLY A 265 -18.39 22.09 8.59
CA GLY A 265 -18.91 23.44 8.33
C GLY A 265 -18.69 23.98 6.89
N VAL A 266 -18.08 23.22 5.98
CA VAL A 266 -17.74 23.65 4.60
C VAL A 266 -18.96 23.77 3.67
N GLY A 267 -20.18 23.59 4.18
CA GLY A 267 -21.40 23.97 3.44
C GLY A 267 -21.39 25.44 2.96
N GLN A 268 -20.70 26.32 3.68
CA GLN A 268 -20.66 27.76 3.37
C GLN A 268 -19.61 28.15 2.30
N CYS A 269 -18.56 27.37 2.10
CA CYS A 269 -17.56 27.64 1.06
C CYS A 269 -18.06 27.22 -0.34
N VAL A 270 -18.83 26.13 -0.39
CA VAL A 270 -19.50 25.67 -1.62
C VAL A 270 -20.53 26.68 -2.11
N SER A 271 -21.25 27.35 -1.21
CA SER A 271 -22.17 28.44 -1.61
C SER A 271 -21.46 29.66 -2.22
N PHE A 272 -20.22 29.94 -1.81
CA PHE A 272 -19.45 31.06 -2.36
C PHE A 272 -18.94 30.75 -3.78
N TRP A 273 -18.36 29.57 -4.00
CA TRP A 273 -17.92 29.14 -5.34
C TRP A 273 -19.07 28.85 -6.30
N GLY A 274 -20.21 28.37 -5.78
CA GLY A 274 -21.41 28.12 -6.57
C GLY A 274 -21.96 29.39 -7.24
N ASN A 275 -22.04 30.50 -6.50
CA ASN A 275 -22.53 31.76 -7.07
C ASN A 275 -21.56 32.37 -8.11
N THR A 276 -20.25 32.25 -7.90
CA THR A 276 -19.26 32.72 -8.88
C THR A 276 -19.26 31.87 -10.15
N ALA A 277 -19.41 30.54 -10.03
CA ALA A 277 -19.50 29.64 -11.18
C ALA A 277 -20.77 29.89 -12.02
N VAL A 278 -21.90 30.18 -11.38
CA VAL A 278 -23.14 30.58 -12.07
C VAL A 278 -22.98 31.94 -12.76
N GLY A 279 -22.26 32.89 -12.14
CA GLY A 279 -21.95 34.18 -12.75
C GLY A 279 -21.07 34.05 -14.00
N VAL A 280 -20.03 33.22 -13.93
CA VAL A 280 -19.14 32.94 -15.08
C VAL A 280 -19.88 32.15 -16.18
N GLY A 281 -20.76 31.23 -15.81
CA GLY A 281 -21.58 30.48 -16.78
C GLY A 281 -22.58 31.36 -17.54
N ARG A 282 -23.18 32.37 -16.88
CA ARG A 282 -24.00 33.41 -17.54
C ARG A 282 -23.16 34.29 -18.47
N SER A 283 -21.93 34.62 -18.08
CA SER A 283 -20.98 35.37 -18.91
C SER A 283 -20.55 34.63 -20.18
N TRP A 284 -20.59 33.29 -20.19
CA TRP A 284 -20.28 32.45 -21.35
C TRP A 284 -21.50 32.11 -22.23
N GLY A 285 -22.66 32.72 -21.97
CA GLY A 285 -23.86 32.58 -22.81
C GLY A 285 -24.61 31.26 -22.63
N MET A 286 -24.35 30.50 -21.57
CA MET A 286 -25.14 29.32 -21.24
C MET A 286 -26.52 29.75 -20.74
N LYS A 287 -27.59 29.24 -21.37
CA LYS A 287 -28.95 29.33 -20.82
C LYS A 287 -29.07 28.38 -19.63
N ILE A 288 -28.86 28.92 -18.43
CA ILE A 288 -29.14 28.27 -17.14
C ILE A 288 -30.41 28.88 -16.57
#